data_AF-A0A527ZAU6-F1
#
_entry.id   AF-A0A527ZAU6-F1
#
_cell.length_a   1.000
_cell.length_b   1.000
_cell.length_c   1.000
_cell.angle_alpha   90.00
_cell.angle_beta   90.00
_cell.angle_gamma   90.00
#
_symmetry.space_group_name_H-M   'P 1'
#
loop_
_entity.id
_entity.type
_entity.pdbx_description
1 polymer ?
#
loop_
_entity_poly.entity_id
_entity_poly.type
_entity_poly.pdbx_seq_one_letter_code
_entity_poly.pdbx_strand_id
1 'polypeptide(L)' 'PIGSVNRVIDRLLEEIDILKPDQIAVQTQLGDFDQKTMLRQIELWGDKIIPAVNKALCHAGS' A
#
# COMPACT_ATOMS: atom_id res chain seq x y z
N PRO A 1 1.95 -13.71 -4.79
CA PRO A 1 2.95 -12.74 -4.29
C PRO A 1 2.53 -11.30 -4.64
N ILE A 2 2.38 -10.45 -3.63
CA ILE A 2 2.38 -9.00 -3.88
C ILE A 2 3.68 -8.69 -4.63
N GLY A 3 3.65 -7.83 -5.66
CA GLY A 3 4.85 -7.43 -6.39
C GLY A 3 5.93 -6.84 -5.46
N SER A 4 7.06 -6.40 -5.99
CA SER A 4 8.01 -5.66 -5.16
C SER A 4 7.29 -4.51 -4.44
N VAL A 5 7.55 -4.32 -3.15
CA VAL A 5 6.91 -3.29 -2.31
C VAL A 5 6.91 -1.92 -2.99
N ASN A 6 8.02 -1.59 -3.66
CA ASN A 6 8.16 -0.35 -4.44
C ASN A 6 7.14 -0.25 -5.57
N ARG A 7 6.91 -1.32 -6.33
CA ARG A 7 5.91 -1.33 -7.40
C ARG A 7 4.50 -1.08 -6.89
N VAL A 8 4.17 -1.56 -5.68
CA VAL A 8 2.87 -1.29 -5.06
C VAL A 8 2.75 0.18 -4.68
N ILE A 9 3.80 0.75 -4.09
CA ILE A 9 3.85 2.18 -3.74
C ILE A 9 3.69 3.04 -4.98
N ASP A 10 4.45 2.76 -6.05
CA ASP A 10 4.42 3.54 -7.29
C ASP A 10 3.02 3.50 -7.93
N ARG A 11 2.42 2.31 -8.04
CA ARG A 11 1.05 2.15 -8.56
C ARG A 11 0.02 2.91 -7.74
N LEU A 12 0.12 2.82 -6.40
CA LEU A 12 -0.83 3.47 -5.52
C LEU A 12 -0.73 4.99 -5.61
N LEU A 13 0.49 5.54 -5.70
CA LEU A 13 0.71 6.97 -5.89
C LEU A 13 0.15 7.46 -7.23
N GLU A 14 0.34 6.70 -8.31
CA GLU A 14 -0.25 7.00 -9.63
C GLU A 14 -1.79 7.03 -9.55
N GLU A 15 -2.42 6.05 -8.90
CA GLU A 15 -3.88 6.03 -8.74
C GLU A 15 -4.38 7.17 -7.86
N ILE A 16 -3.65 7.56 -6.80
CA ILE A 16 -3.99 8.71 -5.96
C ILE A 16 -3.91 10.02 -6.75
N ASP A 17 -2.89 10.20 -7.59
CA ASP A 17 -2.75 11.42 -8.40
C ASP A 17 -3.92 11.58 -9.39
N ILE A 18 -4.34 10.46 -10.01
CA ILE A 18 -5.43 10.42 -10.98
C ILE A 18 -6.79 10.60 -10.30
N LEU A 19 -7.07 9.83 -9.25
CA LEU A 19 -8.41 9.73 -8.65
C LEU A 19 -8.63 10.73 -7.52
N LYS A 20 -7.56 11.25 -6.90
CA LYS A 20 -7.56 12.13 -5.72
C LYS A 20 -8.53 11.66 -4.62
N PRO A 21 -8.44 10.39 -4.18
CA PRO A 21 -9.39 9.84 -3.22
C PRO A 21 -9.16 10.40 -1.82
N ASP A 22 -10.23 10.63 -1.07
CA ASP A 22 -10.14 10.97 0.36
C ASP A 22 -9.84 9.73 1.24
N GLN A 23 -10.17 8.52 0.76
CA GLN A 23 -10.01 7.27 1.49
C GLN A 23 -9.54 6.13 0.58
N ILE A 24 -8.63 5.29 1.11
CA ILE A 24 -8.08 4.12 0.43
C ILE A 24 -8.37 2.90 1.29
N ALA A 25 -9.07 1.91 0.73
CA ALA A 25 -9.32 0.63 1.38
C ALA A 25 -8.51 -0.47 0.69
N VAL A 26 -7.71 -1.20 1.48
CA VAL A 26 -6.87 -2.30 0.98
C VAL A 26 -7.49 -3.63 1.40
N GLN A 27 -7.92 -4.42 0.42
CA GLN A 27 -8.32 -5.80 0.64
C GLN A 27 -7.16 -6.73 0.33
N THR A 28 -6.67 -7.46 1.33
CA THR A 28 -5.75 -8.58 1.11
C THR A 28 -6.59 -9.82 0.78
N GLN A 29 -6.24 -10.59 -0.25
CA GLN A 29 -6.94 -11.84 -0.55
C GLN A 29 -6.60 -12.89 0.52
N LEU A 30 -7.57 -13.21 1.36
CA LEU A 30 -7.41 -14.02 2.58
C LEU A 30 -7.55 -15.54 2.34
N GLY A 31 -8.03 -15.96 1.16
CA GLY A 31 -8.45 -17.36 0.92
C GLY A 31 -7.36 -18.33 0.45
N ASP A 32 -6.24 -17.82 -0.08
CA ASP A 32 -5.21 -18.63 -0.77
C ASP A 32 -3.89 -18.74 0.03
N PHE A 33 -3.76 -18.04 1.15
CA PHE A 33 -2.51 -17.90 1.90
C PHE A 33 -2.60 -18.50 3.31
N ASP A 34 -1.50 -19.12 3.75
CA ASP A 34 -1.32 -19.51 5.16
C ASP A 34 -1.43 -18.27 6.07
N GLN A 35 -2.06 -18.44 7.24
CA GLN A 35 -2.33 -17.36 8.21
C GLN A 35 -1.08 -16.53 8.55
N LYS A 36 0.11 -17.13 8.62
CA LYS A 36 1.36 -16.39 8.89
C LYS A 36 1.73 -15.47 7.74
N THR A 37 1.49 -15.91 6.51
CA THR A 37 1.74 -15.10 5.32
C THR A 37 0.81 -13.89 5.30
N MET A 38 -0.45 -14.07 5.70
CA MET A 38 -1.39 -12.97 5.83
C MET A 38 -0.96 -11.93 6.87
N LEU A 39 -0.58 -12.36 8.09
CA LEU A 39 -0.12 -11.44 9.13
C LEU A 39 1.08 -10.61 8.64
N ARG A 40 2.02 -11.27 7.96
CA ARG A 40 3.17 -10.59 7.35
C ARG A 40 2.78 -9.56 6.28
N GLN A 41 1.69 -9.78 5.54
CA GLN A 41 1.18 -8.77 4.61
C GLN A 41 0.63 -7.55 5.36
N ILE A 42 -0.12 -7.77 6.43
CA ILE A 42 -0.66 -6.68 7.27
C ILE A 42 0.50 -5.86 7.86
N GLU A 43 1.52 -6.52 8.41
CA GLU A 43 2.74 -5.86 8.91
C GLU A 43 3.45 -5.09 7.80
N LEU A 44 3.58 -5.66 6.60
CA LEU A 44 4.22 -4.98 5.47
C LEU A 44 3.49 -3.69 5.07
N TRP A 45 2.16 -3.71 5.09
CA TRP A 45 1.35 -2.53 4.83
C TRP A 45 1.55 -1.45 5.89
N GLY A 46 1.50 -1.83 7.18
CA GLY A 46 1.65 -0.91 8.30
C GLY A 46 3.06 -0.31 8.42
N ASP A 47 4.10 -1.12 8.26
CA ASP A 47 5.48 -0.72 8.54
C ASP A 47 6.22 -0.12 7.34
N LYS A 48 5.79 -0.44 6.10
CA LYS A 48 6.52 -0.05 4.89
C LYS A 48 5.67 0.75 3.91
N ILE A 49 4.52 0.23 3.49
CA ILE A 49 3.77 0.80 2.36
C ILE A 49 3.10 2.11 2.78
N ILE A 50 2.28 2.10 3.84
CA ILE A 50 1.54 3.28 4.29
C ILE A 50 2.48 4.45 4.64
N PRO A 51 3.57 4.24 5.43
CA PRO A 51 4.49 5.32 5.73
C PRO A 51 5.19 5.90 4.50
N ALA A 52 5.57 5.06 3.53
CA ALA A 52 6.22 5.51 2.30
C ALA A 52 5.28 6.36 1.43
N VAL A 53 4.03 5.93 1.28
CA VAL A 53 2.99 6.66 0.53
C VAL A 53 2.70 8.01 1.21
N ASN A 54 2.47 8.03 2.53
CA ASN A 54 2.24 9.26 3.27
C ASN A 54 3.40 10.25 3.15
N LYS A 55 4.65 9.76 3.20
CA LYS A 55 5.83 10.60 3.01
C LYS A 55 5.88 11.21 1.60
N ALA A 56 5.55 10.43 0.57
CA ALA A 56 5.52 10.92 -0.80
C ALA A 56 4.43 11.98 -1.02
N LEU A 57 3.23 11.76 -0.49
CA LEU A 57 2.12 12.72 -0.58
C LEU A 57 2.38 13.99 0.23
N CYS A 58 3.01 13.89 1.41
CA CYS A 58 3.37 15.04 2.23
C CYS A 58 4.41 15.94 1.53
N HIS A 59 5.38 15.36 0.81
CA HIS A 59 6.33 16.14 0.01
C HIS A 59 5.73 16.78 -1.25
N ALA A 60 4.62 16.26 -1.78
CA ALA A 60 3.96 16.84 -2.95
C ALA A 60 3.17 18.13 -2.65
N GLY A 61 2.99 18.47 -1.36
CA GLY A 61 2.23 19.64 -0.90
C GLY A 61 3.06 20.84 -0.43
N SER A 62 4.37 20.91 -0.74
CA SER A 62 5.25 22.06 -0.44
C SER A 62 5.71 22.78 -1.69
#